data_AF-Q9GLE8-F1
#
_entry.id   AF-Q9GLE8-F1
#
_cell.length_a   1.000
_cell.length_b   1.000
_cell.length_c   1.000
_cell.angle_alpha   90.00
_cell.angle_beta   90.00
_cell.angle_gamma   90.00
#
_symmetry.space_group_name_H-M   'P 1'
#
loop_
_entity.id
_entity.type
_entity.pdbx_description
1 polymer ?
#
loop_
_entity_poly.entity_id
_entity_poly.type
_entity_poly.pdbx_seq_one_letter_code
_entity_poly.pdbx_strand_id
1 'polypeptide(L)'
;TKKMKISHKRLNPDGKSIRNEDKILTIEVKRGWKEGTKITFPKEGDQTSNNIPADIVFVLKDKPHNIFKRDGSDVIYPARITSGGFVWL
;
A
#
# COMPACT_ATOMS: atom_id res chain seq x y z
N THR A 1 11.50 -2.29 -2.38
CA THR A 1 10.49 -2.78 -3.36
C THR A 1 9.46 -3.64 -2.66
N LYS A 2 8.19 -3.55 -3.06
CA LYS A 2 7.09 -4.41 -2.61
C LYS A 2 6.53 -5.18 -3.80
N LYS A 3 6.27 -6.47 -3.64
CA LYS A 3 5.67 -7.33 -4.66
C LYS A 3 4.30 -7.76 -4.16
N MET A 4 3.26 -7.44 -4.92
CA MET A 4 1.88 -7.75 -4.60
C MET A 4 1.35 -8.73 -5.64
N LYS A 5 0.95 -9.92 -5.22
CA LYS A 5 0.25 -10.87 -6.10
C LYS A 5 -1.21 -10.46 -6.19
N ILE A 6 -1.73 -10.35 -7.40
CA ILE A 6 -3.15 -10.20 -7.68
C ILE A 6 -3.62 -11.42 -8.46
N SER A 7 -4.90 -11.74 -8.32
CA SER A 7 -5.61 -12.70 -9.17
C SER A 7 -6.72 -11.95 -9.86
N HIS A 8 -6.79 -12.02 -11.19
CA HIS A 8 -7.81 -11.33 -11.98
C HIS A 8 -8.39 -12.23 -13.06
N LYS A 9 -9.57 -11.86 -13.57
CA LYS A 9 -10.18 -12.51 -14.72
C LYS A 9 -9.63 -11.93 -16.02
N ARG A 10 -9.35 -12.82 -16.98
CA ARG A 10 -8.89 -12.46 -18.32
C ARG A 10 -9.75 -13.19 -19.35
N LEU A 11 -10.09 -12.48 -20.41
CA LEU A 11 -10.79 -13.05 -21.56
C LEU A 11 -9.78 -13.87 -22.37
N ASN A 12 -10.13 -15.11 -22.71
CA ASN A 12 -9.31 -15.94 -23.57
C ASN A 12 -9.33 -15.45 -25.02
N PRO A 13 -8.37 -15.88 -25.85
CA PRO A 13 -8.30 -15.51 -27.27
C PRO A 13 -9.55 -15.90 -28.09
N ASP A 14 -10.35 -16.85 -27.60
CA ASP A 14 -11.63 -17.24 -28.20
C ASP A 14 -12.73 -16.17 -28.08
N GLY A 15 -12.48 -15.11 -27.30
CA GLY A 15 -13.41 -14.00 -27.08
C GLY A 15 -14.65 -14.36 -26.25
N LYS A 16 -14.73 -15.59 -25.71
CA LYS A 16 -15.93 -16.12 -25.04
C LYS A 16 -15.63 -16.66 -23.65
N SER A 17 -14.55 -17.42 -23.48
CA SER A 17 -14.21 -18.03 -22.19
C SER A 17 -13.36 -17.10 -21.33
N ILE A 18 -13.51 -17.23 -20.01
CA ILE A 18 -12.79 -16.44 -19.02
C ILE A 18 -11.89 -17.37 -18.22
N ARG A 19 -10.64 -16.95 -17.98
CA ARG A 19 -9.71 -17.63 -17.08
C ARG A 19 -9.32 -16.73 -15.90
N ASN A 20 -8.95 -17.35 -14.79
CA ASN A 20 -8.27 -16.65 -13.71
C ASN A 20 -6.77 -16.66 -13.98
N GLU A 21 -6.13 -15.51 -13.84
CA GLU A 21 -4.69 -15.33 -14.05
C GLU A 21 -4.09 -14.61 -12.83
N ASP A 22 -2.93 -15.11 -12.39
CA ASP A 22 -2.17 -14.54 -11.30
C ASP A 22 -1.05 -13.65 -11.84
N LYS A 23 -0.92 -12.44 -11.32
CA LYS A 23 0.11 -11.48 -11.72
C LYS A 23 0.78 -10.85 -10.51
N ILE A 24 2.10 -10.64 -10.60
CA ILE A 24 2.86 -9.93 -9.55
C ILE A 24 3.05 -8.47 -9.98
N LEU A 25 2.43 -7.55 -9.26
CA LEU A 25 2.65 -6.12 -9.39
C LEU A 25 3.80 -5.68 -8.49
N THR A 26 4.81 -5.05 -9.06
CA THR A 26 6.00 -4.59 -8.33
C THR A 26 5.91 -3.08 -8.09
N ILE A 27 5.99 -2.67 -6.84
CA ILE A 27 5.95 -1.28 -6.40
C ILE A 27 7.34 -0.87 -5.89
N GLU A 28 7.92 0.12 -6.53
CA GLU A 28 9.13 0.80 -6.09
C GLU A 28 8.78 1.95 -5.16
N VAL A 29 8.76 1.67 -3.85
CA VAL A 29 8.52 2.70 -2.84
C VAL A 29 9.69 3.68 -2.83
N LYS A 30 9.45 4.93 -3.25
CA LYS A 30 10.46 5.99 -3.24
C LYS A 30 10.57 6.63 -1.86
N ARG A 31 11.76 7.13 -1.54
CA ARG A 31 12.01 7.86 -0.29
C ARG A 31 11.12 9.11 -0.22
N GLY A 32 10.61 9.42 0.97
CA GLY A 32 9.78 10.61 1.21
C GLY A 32 8.30 10.46 0.85
N TRP A 33 7.86 9.35 0.25
CA TRP A 33 6.42 9.11 0.05
C TRP A 33 5.67 9.13 1.38
N LYS A 34 4.54 9.84 1.39
CA LYS A 34 3.67 10.04 2.55
C LYS A 34 2.48 9.10 2.48
N GLU A 35 1.84 8.86 3.63
CA GLU A 35 0.54 8.20 3.67
C GLU A 35 -0.44 8.87 2.70
N GLY A 36 -1.24 8.05 2.01
CA GLY A 36 -2.19 8.50 1.00
C GLY A 36 -1.63 8.55 -0.43
N THR A 37 -0.31 8.35 -0.62
CA THR A 37 0.29 8.25 -1.97
C THR A 37 -0.39 7.12 -2.74
N LYS A 38 -0.89 7.42 -3.96
CA LYS A 38 -1.59 6.48 -4.83
C LYS A 38 -0.65 5.93 -5.90
N ILE A 39 -0.64 4.61 -6.06
CA ILE A 39 0.10 3.90 -7.11
C ILE A 39 -0.93 3.16 -7.95
N THR A 40 -1.13 3.64 -9.18
CA THR A 40 -2.14 3.11 -10.10
C THR A 40 -1.51 2.16 -11.11
N PHE A 41 -2.09 0.97 -11.23
CA PHE A 41 -1.81 0.03 -12.31
C PHE A 41 -3.02 -0.04 -13.23
N PRO A 42 -2.93 0.55 -14.43
CA PRO A 42 -4.09 0.68 -15.30
C PRO A 42 -4.53 -0.68 -15.83
N LYS A 43 -5.85 -0.90 -15.90
CA LYS A 43 -6.47 -2.09 -16.50
C LYS A 43 -6.01 -3.44 -15.89
N GLU A 44 -5.58 -3.46 -14.63
CA GLU A 44 -5.18 -4.69 -13.95
C GLU A 44 -6.33 -5.40 -13.23
N GLY A 45 -7.53 -4.83 -13.18
CA GLY A 45 -8.73 -5.46 -12.64
C GLY A 45 -9.34 -6.52 -13.58
N ASP A 46 -10.53 -7.02 -13.27
CA ASP A 46 -11.19 -8.08 -14.03
C ASP A 46 -11.61 -7.66 -15.46
N GLN A 47 -11.35 -8.54 -16.42
CA GLN A 47 -11.77 -8.42 -17.80
C GLN A 47 -12.89 -9.41 -18.13
N THR A 48 -13.87 -8.93 -18.89
CA THR A 48 -14.99 -9.66 -19.49
C THR A 48 -15.09 -9.29 -20.97
N SER A 49 -16.00 -9.91 -21.72
CA SER A 49 -16.17 -9.65 -23.17
C SER A 49 -16.57 -8.20 -23.48
N ASN A 50 -17.29 -7.53 -22.58
CA ASN A 50 -17.94 -6.24 -22.85
C ASN A 50 -17.45 -5.09 -21.95
N ASN A 51 -16.33 -5.25 -21.22
CA ASN A 51 -15.82 -4.18 -20.36
C ASN A 51 -14.34 -3.86 -20.62
N ILE A 52 -13.97 -2.62 -20.28
CA ILE A 52 -12.58 -2.24 -20.08
C ILE A 52 -12.20 -2.67 -18.66
N PRO A 53 -11.06 -3.36 -18.45
CA PRO A 53 -10.65 -3.75 -17.11
C PRO A 53 -10.45 -2.54 -16.21
N ALA A 54 -10.82 -2.67 -14.94
CA ALA A 54 -10.66 -1.59 -13.96
C ALA A 54 -9.18 -1.35 -13.62
N ASP A 55 -8.89 -0.15 -13.13
CA ASP A 55 -7.56 0.17 -12.61
C ASP A 55 -7.42 -0.34 -11.17
N ILE A 56 -6.24 -0.87 -10.84
CA ILE A 56 -5.90 -1.22 -9.46
C ILE A 56 -5.10 -0.07 -8.85
N VAL A 57 -5.64 0.54 -7.79
CA VAL A 57 -4.99 1.64 -7.08
C VAL A 57 -4.54 1.15 -5.70
N PHE A 58 -3.23 1.11 -5.48
CA PHE A 58 -2.67 0.90 -4.15
C PHE A 58 -2.53 2.25 -3.44
N VAL A 59 -2.99 2.31 -2.19
CA VAL A 59 -2.83 3.49 -1.33
C VAL A 59 -1.79 3.17 -0.28
N LEU A 60 -0.73 3.97 -0.21
CA LEU A 60 0.32 3.82 0.79
C LEU A 60 -0.24 4.19 2.17
N LYS A 61 -0.04 3.30 3.15
CA LYS A 61 -0.37 3.51 4.56
C LYS A 61 0.89 3.38 5.41
N ASP A 62 1.04 4.27 6.37
CA ASP A 62 2.12 4.15 7.35
C ASP A 62 1.84 2.96 8.27
N LYS A 63 2.85 2.12 8.46
CA LYS A 63 2.79 1.02 9.42
C LYS A 63 3.14 1.58 10.80
N PRO A 64 2.33 1.34 11.84
CA PRO A 64 2.69 1.72 13.21
C PRO A 64 4.07 1.21 13.58
N HIS A 65 4.89 2.09 14.16
CA HIS A 65 6.22 1.75 14.65
C HIS A 65 6.24 1.88 16.17
N ASN A 66 6.84 0.90 16.86
CA ASN A 66 6.75 0.79 18.32
C ASN A 66 7.38 1.97 19.07
N ILE A 67 8.31 2.68 18.43
CA ILE A 67 9.13 3.73 19.04
C ILE A 67 8.81 5.11 18.46
N PHE A 68 8.40 5.16 17.20
CA PHE A 68 8.33 6.40 16.43
C PHE A 68 6.94 6.58 15.87
N LYS A 69 6.45 7.82 15.89
CA LYS A 69 5.26 8.21 15.15
C LYS A 69 5.69 9.10 14.00
N ARG A 70 5.23 8.81 12.80
CA ARG A 70 5.46 9.69 11.66
C ARG A 70 4.44 10.82 11.67
N ASP A 71 4.89 12.04 11.38
CA ASP A 71 4.05 13.20 11.14
C ASP A 71 4.51 13.90 9.86
N GLY A 72 3.88 13.58 8.74
CA GLY A 72 4.29 14.07 7.43
C GLY A 72 5.73 13.68 7.05
N SER A 73 6.64 14.65 7.12
CA SER A 73 8.07 14.47 6.84
C SER A 73 8.89 14.25 8.11
N ASP A 74 8.30 14.42 9.28
CA ASP A 74 8.96 14.36 10.58
C ASP A 74 8.75 13.00 11.27
N VAL A 75 9.64 12.71 12.22
CA VAL A 75 9.58 11.53 13.07
C VAL A 75 9.55 11.96 14.52
N ILE A 76 8.45 11.66 15.21
CA ILE A 76 8.20 12.01 16.60
C ILE A 76 8.60 10.83 17.50
N TYR A 77 9.45 11.12 18.49
CA TYR A 77 9.80 10.21 19.58
C TYR A 77 9.12 10.66 20.89
N PRO A 78 8.18 9.89 21.44
CA PRO A 78 7.56 10.20 22.72
C PRO A 78 8.51 9.82 23.88
N ALA A 79 9.24 10.79 24.41
CA ALA A 79 10.06 10.61 25.60
C ALA A 79 9.21 10.71 26.87
N ARG A 80 9.23 9.68 27.70
CA ARG A 80 8.67 9.73 29.05
C ARG A 80 9.75 10.16 30.02
N ILE A 81 9.55 11.30 30.67
CA ILE A 81 10.41 11.79 31.75
C ILE A 81 9.67 11.64 33.07
N THR A 82 10.34 11.11 34.09
CA THR A 82 9.87 11.15 35.46
C THR A 82 10.21 12.51 36.04
N SER A 83 9.22 13.23 36.58
CA SER A 83 9.51 14.34 37.48
C SER A 83 10.14 13.74 38.72
N GLY A 84 11.44 14.00 38.93
CA GLY A 84 12.14 13.55 40.12
C GLY A 84 11.35 13.99 41.34
N GLY A 85 10.87 13.02 42.12
CA GLY A 85 10.29 13.29 43.43
C GLY A 85 11.37 13.97 44.26
N PHE A 86 11.21 15.26 44.48
CA PHE A 86 11.99 15.99 45.47
C PHE A 86 11.49 15.48 46.83
N VAL A 87 12.10 14.39 47.31
CA VAL A 87 11.97 13.98 48.69
C VAL A 87 12.76 15.00 49.49
N TRP A 88 12.09 16.04 50.00
CA TRP A 88 12.63 16.82 51.10
C TRP A 88 12.58 15.92 52.34
N LEU A 89 13.77 15.53 52.79
CA LEU A 89 14.15 14.96 54.11
C LEU A 89 13.15 14.03 54.81
#